data_AF-A0A3C2AG54-F1
#
_entry.id   AF-A0A3C2AG54-F1
#
_cell.length_a   1.000
_cell.length_b   1.000
_cell.length_c   1.000
_cell.angle_alpha   90.00
_cell.angle_beta   90.00
_cell.angle_gamma   90.00
#
_symmetry.space_group_name_H-M   'P 1'
#
loop_
_entity.id
_entity.type
_entity.pdbx_description
1 polymer ?
#
loop_
_entity_poly.entity_id
_entity_poly.type
_entity_poly.pdbx_seq_one_letter_code
_entity_poly.pdbx_strand_id
1 'polypeptide(L)'
;MRNKKSEVRSQKSEVRVFLLSSVLCSLFSVFCLLSSVFLAFASEDTPFEEFPILTPLSSPTDIAVDRSGIVWVLEYSANKIGKLDPSKNIFEEFEIPTTKSESTDMTIDKDNNLWFTEQEGNQLGKFNTRTLEFEEFDLRVPQSNPASISADSKGNVWFVEWNRNKITKFTPPSSQKEGIKERFKEYDIPTPMSQSSGL
;
A
#
# COMPACT_ATOMS: atom_id res chain seq x y z
N MET A 1 -73.11 45.82 -35.99
CA MET A 1 -71.96 46.43 -35.27
C MET A 1 -71.08 45.30 -34.76
N ARG A 2 -69.96 45.00 -35.45
CA ARG A 2 -69.04 43.93 -35.05
C ARG A 2 -68.29 44.31 -33.78
N ASN A 3 -68.22 43.36 -32.87
CA ASN A 3 -67.88 43.56 -31.47
C ASN A 3 -66.36 43.72 -31.30
N LYS A 4 -65.87 44.97 -31.17
CA LYS A 4 -64.45 45.30 -30.94
C LYS A 4 -63.81 44.50 -29.78
N LYS A 5 -64.60 44.00 -28.82
CA LYS A 5 -64.10 43.17 -27.71
C LYS A 5 -63.67 41.75 -28.11
N SER A 6 -64.27 41.13 -29.14
CA SER A 6 -63.90 39.77 -29.55
C SER A 6 -62.61 39.76 -30.37
N GLU A 7 -62.39 40.80 -31.17
CA GLU A 7 -61.22 40.96 -32.03
C GLU A 7 -59.93 41.24 -31.23
N VAL A 8 -60.03 42.07 -30.17
CA VAL A 8 -58.94 42.30 -29.22
C VAL A 8 -58.59 41.07 -28.39
N ARG A 9 -59.58 40.19 -28.11
CA ARG A 9 -59.36 38.94 -27.38
C ARG A 9 -58.68 37.88 -28.27
N SER A 10 -59.02 37.84 -29.55
CA SER A 10 -58.42 36.97 -30.57
C SER A 10 -56.97 37.35 -30.88
N GLN A 11 -56.66 38.65 -31.04
CA GLN A 11 -55.29 39.11 -31.23
C GLN A 11 -54.41 38.84 -30.00
N LYS A 12 -54.94 39.00 -28.78
CA LYS A 12 -54.19 38.67 -27.55
C LYS A 12 -53.92 37.17 -27.39
N SER A 13 -54.79 36.29 -27.90
CA SER A 13 -54.53 34.85 -27.89
C SER A 13 -53.52 34.44 -28.95
N GLU A 14 -53.58 35.01 -30.16
CA GLU A 14 -52.61 34.69 -31.22
C GLU A 14 -51.20 35.17 -30.86
N VAL A 15 -51.06 36.41 -30.36
CA VAL A 15 -49.75 36.93 -29.90
C VAL A 15 -49.17 36.08 -28.76
N ARG A 16 -50.01 35.53 -27.87
CA ARG A 16 -49.57 34.61 -26.82
C ARG A 16 -49.13 33.26 -27.39
N VAL A 17 -49.84 32.72 -28.38
CA VAL A 17 -49.46 31.45 -29.03
C VAL A 17 -48.15 31.62 -29.84
N PHE A 18 -47.95 32.76 -30.50
CA PHE A 18 -46.68 33.07 -31.19
C PHE A 18 -45.50 33.32 -30.25
N LEU A 19 -45.72 33.97 -29.10
CA LEU A 19 -44.67 34.15 -28.07
C LEU A 19 -44.32 32.84 -27.35
N LEU A 20 -45.27 31.92 -27.17
CA LEU A 20 -45.00 30.61 -26.58
C LEU A 20 -44.28 29.66 -27.57
N SER A 21 -44.56 29.75 -28.88
CA SER A 21 -43.89 28.93 -29.90
C SER A 21 -42.44 29.37 -30.17
N SER A 22 -42.14 30.66 -30.15
CA SER A 22 -40.77 31.17 -30.35
C SER A 22 -39.86 30.94 -29.14
N VAL A 23 -40.41 30.98 -27.92
CA VAL A 23 -39.69 30.65 -26.69
C VAL A 23 -39.43 29.14 -26.57
N LEU A 24 -40.36 28.28 -27.01
CA LEU A 24 -40.16 26.83 -27.04
C LEU A 24 -39.07 26.40 -28.06
N CYS A 25 -38.98 27.08 -29.20
CA CYS A 25 -37.97 26.75 -30.23
C CYS A 25 -36.55 27.21 -29.84
N SER A 26 -36.45 28.34 -29.12
CA SER A 26 -35.17 28.83 -28.58
C SER A 26 -34.66 28.00 -27.41
N LEU A 27 -35.56 27.46 -26.57
CA LEU A 27 -35.18 26.56 -25.48
C LEU A 27 -34.71 25.18 -25.95
N PHE A 28 -35.22 24.67 -27.09
CA PHE A 28 -34.73 23.41 -27.67
C PHE A 28 -33.35 23.55 -28.35
N SER A 29 -33.07 24.72 -28.95
CA SER A 29 -31.77 25.06 -29.55
C SER A 29 -30.66 25.21 -28.49
N VAL A 30 -30.97 25.85 -27.36
CA VAL A 30 -30.03 25.99 -26.24
C VAL A 30 -29.83 24.68 -25.48
N PHE A 31 -30.84 23.79 -25.45
CA PHE A 31 -30.72 22.48 -24.81
C PHE A 31 -29.92 21.48 -25.65
N CYS A 32 -29.95 21.56 -26.98
CA CYS A 32 -29.09 20.75 -27.84
C CYS A 32 -27.61 21.21 -27.85
N LEU A 33 -27.33 22.50 -27.61
CA LEU A 33 -25.95 23.01 -27.51
C LEU A 33 -25.31 22.87 -26.12
N LEU A 34 -26.09 22.54 -25.08
CA LEU A 34 -25.58 22.16 -23.77
C LEU A 34 -25.44 20.63 -23.58
N SER A 35 -25.92 19.83 -24.54
CA SER A 35 -25.81 18.37 -24.49
C SER A 35 -24.46 17.81 -24.98
N SER A 36 -23.62 18.65 -25.60
CA SER A 36 -22.39 18.21 -26.26
C SER A 36 -21.13 18.34 -25.41
N VAL A 37 -21.24 18.71 -24.13
CA VAL A 37 -20.13 18.60 -23.17
C VAL A 37 -20.50 17.59 -22.10
N PHE A 38 -20.89 16.39 -22.54
CA PHE A 38 -20.28 15.24 -21.88
C PHE A 38 -18.79 15.31 -22.22
N LEU A 39 -18.03 16.02 -21.38
CA LEU A 39 -16.67 15.60 -21.10
C LEU A 39 -16.80 14.18 -20.56
N ALA A 40 -16.88 13.22 -21.47
CA ALA A 40 -16.30 11.93 -21.25
C ALA A 40 -14.82 12.26 -21.03
N PHE A 41 -14.45 12.50 -19.77
CA PHE A 41 -13.14 12.12 -19.33
C PHE A 41 -13.11 10.63 -19.66
N ALA A 42 -12.50 10.31 -20.80
CA ALA A 42 -11.87 9.02 -20.93
C ALA A 42 -11.07 8.89 -19.63
N SER A 43 -11.43 7.90 -18.81
CA SER A 43 -10.48 7.32 -17.88
C SER A 43 -9.21 7.17 -18.69
N GLU A 44 -8.20 8.00 -18.43
CA GLU A 44 -6.87 7.60 -18.82
C GLU A 44 -6.68 6.30 -18.03
N ASP A 45 -6.78 5.17 -18.72
CA ASP A 45 -6.49 3.86 -18.15
C ASP A 45 -5.00 3.87 -17.82
N THR A 46 -4.64 4.55 -16.74
CA THR A 46 -3.29 4.51 -16.20
C THR A 46 -3.11 3.10 -15.65
N PRO A 47 -2.02 2.39 -15.98
CA PRO A 47 -1.75 1.06 -15.44
C PRO A 47 -1.41 1.10 -13.93
N PHE A 48 -1.72 2.20 -13.25
CA PHE A 48 -1.36 2.51 -11.88
C PHE A 48 -2.64 2.72 -11.06
N GLU A 49 -2.68 2.05 -9.91
CA GLU A 49 -3.67 2.25 -8.86
C GLU A 49 -2.92 2.66 -7.60
N GLU A 50 -3.40 3.71 -6.93
CA GLU A 50 -2.79 4.24 -5.71
C GLU A 50 -3.66 3.93 -4.50
N PHE A 51 -3.03 3.43 -3.43
CA PHE A 51 -3.70 3.10 -2.18
C PHE A 51 -3.19 4.00 -1.06
N PRO A 52 -4.08 4.68 -0.31
CA PRO A 52 -3.66 5.53 0.80
C PRO A 52 -3.16 4.67 1.97
N ILE A 53 -2.05 5.08 2.59
CA ILE A 53 -1.57 4.55 3.86
C ILE A 53 -2.17 5.39 5.00
N LEU A 54 -2.55 4.75 6.11
CA LEU A 54 -3.31 5.43 7.17
C LEU A 54 -2.45 6.42 7.95
N THR A 55 -1.21 6.05 8.29
CA THR A 55 -0.27 6.94 8.96
C THR A 55 0.38 7.91 7.94
N PRO A 56 0.16 9.24 8.05
CA PRO A 56 0.85 10.20 7.19
C PRO A 56 2.36 10.19 7.43
N LEU A 57 3.15 10.41 6.38
CA LEU A 57 4.62 10.41 6.46
C LEU A 57 5.20 9.10 7.02
N SER A 58 4.53 7.97 6.80
CA SER A 58 4.94 6.66 7.33
C SER A 58 6.22 6.09 6.71
N SER A 59 6.65 6.62 5.56
CA SER A 59 7.84 6.16 4.83
C SER A 59 7.80 4.65 4.53
N PRO A 60 6.89 4.18 3.67
CA PRO A 60 6.90 2.79 3.24
C PRO A 60 8.22 2.46 2.51
N THR A 61 8.91 1.40 2.90
CA THR A 61 10.22 1.03 2.34
C THR A 61 10.20 -0.24 1.52
N ASP A 62 9.47 -1.27 1.97
CA ASP A 62 9.42 -2.57 1.30
C ASP A 62 8.02 -3.19 1.38
N ILE A 63 7.73 -4.14 0.48
CA ILE A 63 6.46 -4.84 0.39
C ILE A 63 6.64 -6.35 0.21
N ALA A 64 5.68 -7.12 0.72
CA ALA A 64 5.55 -8.54 0.40
C ALA A 64 4.11 -8.88 0.05
N VAL A 65 3.91 -9.71 -0.97
CA VAL A 65 2.56 -10.17 -1.35
C VAL A 65 2.38 -11.62 -0.90
N ASP A 66 1.37 -11.87 -0.09
CA ASP A 66 1.06 -13.22 0.36
C ASP A 66 0.26 -14.02 -0.67
N ARG A 67 0.12 -15.34 -0.43
CA ARG A 67 -0.58 -16.25 -1.34
C ARG A 67 -2.07 -15.93 -1.53
N SER A 68 -2.66 -15.14 -0.63
CA SER A 68 -4.05 -14.70 -0.70
C SER A 68 -4.19 -13.38 -1.46
N GLY A 69 -3.08 -12.77 -1.90
CA GLY A 69 -3.06 -11.48 -2.59
C GLY A 69 -3.10 -10.28 -1.63
N ILE A 70 -2.91 -10.49 -0.32
CA ILE A 70 -2.76 -9.39 0.63
C ILE A 70 -1.35 -8.82 0.47
N VAL A 71 -1.27 -7.49 0.40
CA VAL A 71 -0.01 -6.75 0.30
C VAL A 71 0.38 -6.29 1.70
N TRP A 72 1.51 -6.75 2.16
CA TRP A 72 2.12 -6.34 3.42
C TRP A 72 3.14 -5.24 3.14
N VAL A 73 3.15 -4.19 3.96
CA VAL A 73 3.97 -2.98 3.75
C VAL A 73 4.80 -2.72 5.00
N LEU A 74 6.10 -2.46 4.84
CA LEU A 74 6.95 -2.05 5.95
C LEU A 74 6.98 -0.53 6.01
N GLU A 75 6.61 0.04 7.15
CA GLU A 75 6.54 1.49 7.35
C GLU A 75 7.64 1.95 8.29
N TYR A 76 8.76 2.40 7.71
CA TYR A 76 9.98 2.75 8.45
C TYR A 76 9.76 3.82 9.51
N SER A 77 9.21 4.97 9.11
CA SER A 77 9.02 6.12 10.03
C SER A 77 7.89 5.88 11.02
N ALA A 78 6.86 5.11 10.62
CA ALA A 78 5.73 4.78 11.48
C ALA A 78 6.04 3.65 12.47
N ASN A 79 7.09 2.86 12.23
CA ASN A 79 7.45 1.64 12.96
C ASN A 79 6.32 0.59 12.96
N LYS A 80 5.74 0.33 11.78
CA LYS A 80 4.58 -0.55 11.62
C LYS A 80 4.73 -1.51 10.44
N ILE A 81 3.98 -2.60 10.51
CA ILE A 81 3.63 -3.43 9.36
C ILE A 81 2.20 -3.05 8.94
N GLY A 82 2.05 -2.59 7.71
CA GLY A 82 0.77 -2.36 7.05
C GLY A 82 0.26 -3.61 6.36
N LYS A 83 -1.06 -3.75 6.28
CA LYS A 83 -1.78 -4.83 5.61
C LYS A 83 -2.84 -4.23 4.70
N LEU A 84 -2.62 -4.34 3.40
CA LEU A 84 -3.54 -3.89 2.36
C LEU A 84 -4.26 -5.09 1.73
N ASP A 85 -5.59 -5.08 1.82
CA ASP A 85 -6.45 -5.90 0.95
C ASP A 85 -6.89 -5.05 -0.25
N PRO A 86 -6.22 -5.16 -1.41
CA PRO A 86 -6.52 -4.32 -2.56
C PRO A 86 -7.93 -4.60 -3.13
N SER A 87 -8.46 -5.82 -2.94
CA SER A 87 -9.79 -6.19 -3.42
C SER A 87 -10.92 -5.50 -2.65
N LYS A 88 -10.65 -5.10 -1.40
CA LYS A 88 -11.62 -4.42 -0.52
C LYS A 88 -11.26 -2.96 -0.26
N ASN A 89 -10.09 -2.51 -0.71
CA ASN A 89 -9.50 -1.22 -0.36
C ASN A 89 -9.49 -0.98 1.16
N ILE A 90 -9.04 -1.99 1.92
CA ILE A 90 -8.92 -1.94 3.38
C ILE A 90 -7.43 -1.97 3.72
N PHE A 91 -7.01 -1.02 4.57
CA PHE A 91 -5.67 -0.96 5.14
C PHE A 91 -5.75 -1.10 6.66
N GLU A 92 -4.90 -1.94 7.24
CA GLU A 92 -4.74 -2.13 8.68
C GLU A 92 -3.26 -1.98 9.04
N GLU A 93 -2.94 -1.50 10.24
CA GLU A 93 -1.55 -1.30 10.68
C GLU A 93 -1.28 -2.02 11.99
N PHE A 94 -0.06 -2.56 12.13
CA PHE A 94 0.39 -3.32 13.29
C PHE A 94 1.71 -2.75 13.80
N GLU A 95 1.75 -2.31 15.06
CA GLU A 95 2.97 -1.74 15.67
C GLU A 95 4.03 -2.81 15.89
N ILE A 96 5.24 -2.56 15.36
CA ILE A 96 6.40 -3.39 15.66
C ILE A 96 6.75 -3.18 17.14
N PRO A 97 6.89 -4.26 17.95
CA PRO A 97 7.08 -4.14 19.41
C PRO A 97 8.32 -3.35 19.79
N THR A 98 9.43 -3.57 19.08
CA THR A 98 10.65 -2.79 19.27
C THR A 98 10.46 -1.38 18.75
N THR A 99 10.52 -0.42 19.69
CA THR A 99 10.40 1.00 19.36
C THR A 99 11.59 1.45 18.52
N LYS A 100 11.32 2.17 17.42
CA LYS A 100 12.36 2.67 16.50
C LYS A 100 13.27 1.54 16.00
N SER A 101 12.65 0.46 15.52
CA SER A 101 13.36 -0.70 14.97
C SER A 101 14.26 -0.36 13.77
N GLU A 102 13.95 0.74 13.06
CA GLU A 102 14.58 1.13 11.79
C GLU A 102 14.57 -0.02 10.78
N SER A 103 13.43 -0.71 10.69
CA SER A 103 13.24 -1.81 9.75
C SER A 103 13.05 -1.29 8.33
N THR A 104 13.83 -1.82 7.39
CA THR A 104 13.86 -1.36 5.99
C THR A 104 13.45 -2.44 4.98
N ASP A 105 13.88 -3.68 5.19
CA ASP A 105 13.64 -4.80 4.28
C ASP A 105 12.82 -5.92 4.95
N MET A 106 11.95 -6.56 4.16
CA MET A 106 11.16 -7.72 4.58
C MET A 106 11.14 -8.85 3.53
N THR A 107 10.67 -10.02 3.95
CA THR A 107 10.42 -11.15 3.05
C THR A 107 9.29 -12.00 3.62
N ILE A 108 8.57 -12.72 2.77
CA ILE A 108 7.53 -13.66 3.22
C ILE A 108 7.98 -15.10 3.01
N ASP A 109 7.86 -15.91 4.06
CA ASP A 109 8.20 -17.33 3.98
C ASP A 109 7.03 -18.18 3.43
N LYS A 110 7.31 -19.47 3.23
CA LYS A 110 6.31 -20.42 2.72
C LYS A 110 5.11 -20.62 3.65
N ASP A 111 5.20 -20.26 4.92
CA ASP A 111 4.13 -20.41 5.90
C ASP A 111 3.36 -19.09 6.10
N ASN A 112 3.61 -18.08 5.25
CA ASN A 112 3.09 -16.72 5.31
C ASN A 112 3.51 -15.98 6.60
N ASN A 113 4.70 -16.24 7.13
CA ASN A 113 5.29 -15.32 8.10
C ASN A 113 6.08 -14.27 7.35
N LEU A 114 5.89 -13.00 7.71
CA LEU A 114 6.80 -11.95 7.31
C LEU A 114 8.03 -12.03 8.22
N TRP A 115 9.19 -11.92 7.61
CA TRP A 115 10.48 -11.77 8.30
C TRP A 115 11.06 -10.44 7.89
N PHE A 116 11.58 -9.69 8.85
CA PHE A 116 12.17 -8.38 8.61
C PHE A 116 13.36 -8.15 9.54
N THR A 117 14.27 -7.28 9.15
CA THR A 117 15.44 -6.93 9.98
C THR A 117 15.23 -5.60 10.67
N GLU A 118 15.58 -5.55 11.95
CA GLU A 118 15.54 -4.33 12.75
C GLU A 118 16.97 -3.79 12.92
N GLN A 119 17.31 -2.75 12.16
CA GLN A 119 18.67 -2.21 12.12
C GLN A 119 19.13 -1.70 13.49
N GLU A 120 18.34 -0.81 14.09
CA GLU A 120 18.63 -0.24 15.42
C GLU A 120 18.23 -1.17 16.55
N GLY A 121 17.19 -1.99 16.35
CA GLY A 121 16.82 -3.05 17.29
C GLY A 121 17.90 -4.13 17.42
N ASN A 122 18.73 -4.31 16.40
CA ASN A 122 19.70 -5.41 16.29
C ASN A 122 19.01 -6.77 16.44
N GLN A 123 17.85 -6.92 15.78
CA GLN A 123 16.97 -8.08 15.87
C GLN A 123 16.55 -8.56 14.49
N LEU A 124 16.09 -9.80 14.45
CA LEU A 124 15.27 -10.34 13.38
C LEU A 124 13.83 -10.38 13.87
N GLY A 125 12.93 -9.65 13.21
CA GLY A 125 11.51 -9.67 13.47
C GLY A 125 10.79 -10.72 12.63
N LYS A 126 9.75 -11.31 13.20
CA LYS A 126 8.82 -12.22 12.53
C LYS A 126 7.40 -11.81 12.85
N PHE A 127 6.57 -11.64 11.83
CA PHE A 127 5.14 -11.36 11.99
C PHE A 127 4.31 -12.48 11.36
N ASN A 128 3.49 -13.14 12.17
CA ASN A 128 2.58 -14.17 11.68
C ASN A 128 1.33 -13.51 11.12
N THR A 129 1.17 -13.54 9.79
CA THR A 129 0.05 -12.89 9.09
C THR A 129 -1.33 -13.47 9.42
N ARG A 130 -1.40 -14.66 10.03
CA ARG A 130 -2.65 -15.33 10.39
C ARG A 130 -3.08 -15.04 11.83
N THR A 131 -2.14 -15.07 12.76
CA THR A 131 -2.41 -14.78 14.18
C THR A 131 -2.26 -13.30 14.51
N LEU A 132 -1.58 -12.54 13.63
CA LEU A 132 -1.25 -11.12 13.80
C LEU A 132 -0.35 -10.88 15.01
N GLU A 133 0.55 -11.82 15.28
CA GLU A 133 1.47 -11.80 16.42
C GLU A 133 2.92 -11.62 15.95
N PHE A 134 3.68 -10.87 16.73
CA PHE A 134 5.11 -10.67 16.55
C PHE A 134 5.93 -11.66 17.39
N GLU A 135 7.05 -12.09 16.83
CA GLU A 135 8.17 -12.73 17.53
C GLU A 135 9.45 -12.01 17.11
N GLU A 136 10.29 -11.62 18.08
CA GLU A 136 11.57 -10.95 17.81
C GLU A 136 12.73 -11.83 18.30
N PHE A 137 13.83 -11.83 17.55
CA PHE A 137 15.01 -12.64 17.83
C PHE A 137 16.27 -11.76 17.87
N ASP A 138 16.83 -11.59 19.07
CA ASP A 138 18.09 -10.90 19.28
C ASP A 138 19.23 -11.49 18.44
N LEU A 139 19.91 -10.62 17.69
CA LEU A 139 21.22 -10.95 17.15
C LEU A 139 22.24 -10.99 18.31
N ARG A 140 23.15 -11.95 18.23
CA ARG A 140 24.09 -12.21 19.33
C ARG A 140 25.16 -11.15 19.47
N VAL A 141 25.55 -10.58 18.34
CA VAL A 141 26.56 -9.55 18.31
C VAL A 141 25.84 -8.21 18.30
N PRO A 142 26.07 -7.33 19.29
CA PRO A 142 25.49 -6.00 19.31
C PRO A 142 25.91 -5.20 18.08
N GLN A 143 25.07 -4.26 17.67
CA GLN A 143 25.37 -3.30 16.60
C GLN A 143 25.76 -3.97 15.26
N SER A 144 25.16 -5.13 14.97
CA SER A 144 25.41 -5.86 13.73
C SER A 144 24.82 -5.18 12.50
N ASN A 145 23.81 -4.32 12.72
CA ASN A 145 23.10 -3.57 11.68
C ASN A 145 22.56 -4.52 10.58
N PRO A 146 21.60 -5.39 10.94
CA PRO A 146 21.01 -6.33 9.99
C PRO A 146 20.17 -5.58 8.94
N ALA A 147 20.36 -5.89 7.66
CA ALA A 147 19.61 -5.29 6.55
C ALA A 147 19.06 -6.40 5.65
N SER A 148 19.11 -6.22 4.33
CA SER A 148 18.51 -7.12 3.32
C SER A 148 18.42 -8.59 3.69
N ILE A 149 17.21 -9.11 3.50
CA ILE A 149 16.72 -10.38 4.03
C ILE A 149 16.04 -11.21 2.95
N SER A 150 16.13 -12.54 3.06
CA SER A 150 15.49 -13.48 2.16
C SER A 150 15.17 -14.80 2.85
N ALA A 151 13.97 -15.33 2.61
CA ALA A 151 13.59 -16.67 3.08
C ALA A 151 13.91 -17.74 2.03
N ASP A 152 14.47 -18.87 2.46
CA ASP A 152 14.69 -20.03 1.60
C ASP A 152 13.52 -21.04 1.66
N SER A 153 13.49 -21.97 0.71
CA SER A 153 12.44 -22.98 0.61
C SER A 153 12.42 -23.99 1.76
N LYS A 154 13.48 -24.05 2.58
CA LYS A 154 13.57 -24.88 3.78
C LYS A 154 13.07 -24.15 5.02
N GLY A 155 12.64 -22.89 4.89
CA GLY A 155 12.18 -22.06 6.00
C GLY A 155 13.32 -21.42 6.79
N ASN A 156 14.55 -21.41 6.28
CA ASN A 156 15.60 -20.58 6.87
C ASN A 156 15.48 -19.16 6.37
N VAL A 157 16.00 -18.22 7.16
CA VAL A 157 16.06 -16.81 6.84
C VAL A 157 17.51 -16.42 6.68
N TRP A 158 17.85 -15.76 5.59
CA TRP A 158 19.19 -15.29 5.28
C TRP A 158 19.17 -13.77 5.28
N PHE A 159 20.12 -13.14 5.95
CA PHE A 159 20.23 -11.68 5.97
C PHE A 159 21.70 -11.25 6.01
N VAL A 160 21.95 -9.99 5.66
CA VAL A 160 23.29 -9.38 5.77
C VAL A 160 23.43 -8.62 7.10
N GLU A 161 24.62 -8.68 7.71
CA GLU A 161 24.99 -7.87 8.88
C GLU A 161 26.05 -6.84 8.44
N TRP A 162 25.62 -5.61 8.16
CA TRP A 162 26.45 -4.58 7.52
C TRP A 162 27.73 -4.29 8.30
N ASN A 163 27.61 -4.08 9.60
CA ASN A 163 28.76 -3.71 10.44
C ASN A 163 29.72 -4.88 10.66
N ARG A 164 29.30 -6.11 10.34
CA ARG A 164 30.08 -7.32 10.56
C ARG A 164 30.70 -7.90 9.30
N ASN A 165 30.30 -7.39 8.13
CA ASN A 165 30.70 -7.94 6.83
C ASN A 165 30.40 -9.45 6.75
N LYS A 166 29.20 -9.85 7.20
CA LYS A 166 28.72 -11.24 7.24
C LYS A 166 27.40 -11.41 6.49
N ILE A 167 27.21 -12.60 5.94
CA ILE A 167 25.91 -13.14 5.58
C ILE A 167 25.52 -14.15 6.66
N THR A 168 24.31 -14.06 7.17
CA THR A 168 23.87 -14.87 8.30
C THR A 168 22.60 -15.64 7.96
N LYS A 169 22.67 -16.94 8.17
CA LYS A 169 21.54 -17.85 8.10
C LYS A 169 20.98 -18.06 9.50
N PHE A 170 19.71 -17.75 9.68
CA PHE A 170 18.92 -18.12 10.83
C PHE A 170 18.01 -19.30 10.50
N THR A 171 18.03 -20.33 11.34
CA THR A 171 17.07 -21.44 11.29
C THR A 171 16.04 -21.24 12.41
N PRO A 172 14.79 -20.87 12.08
CA PRO A 172 13.72 -20.70 13.07
C PRO A 172 13.45 -22.00 13.82
N PRO A 173 13.12 -21.92 15.12
CA PRO A 173 12.76 -23.11 15.88
C PRO A 173 11.44 -23.72 15.39
N SER A 174 11.38 -25.05 15.38
CA SER A 174 10.12 -25.77 15.14
C SER A 174 9.15 -25.65 16.33
N SER A 175 9.67 -25.33 17.53
CA SER A 175 8.90 -25.03 18.75
C SER A 175 9.72 -24.14 19.70
N GLN A 176 9.07 -23.29 20.49
CA GLN A 176 9.72 -22.28 21.35
C GLN A 176 10.72 -22.82 22.42
N LYS A 177 10.90 -24.14 22.57
CA LYS A 177 11.70 -24.75 23.65
C LYS A 177 13.16 -25.08 23.34
N GLU A 178 13.65 -24.83 22.13
CA GLU A 178 15.05 -25.13 21.80
C GLU A 178 15.99 -23.95 22.14
N GLY A 179 17.27 -24.20 22.40
CA GLY A 179 18.23 -23.14 22.74
C GLY A 179 18.61 -22.26 21.54
N ILE A 180 18.78 -20.95 21.77
CA ILE A 180 19.09 -19.95 20.72
C ILE A 180 20.54 -20.11 20.17
N LYS A 181 21.44 -20.79 20.91
CA LYS A 181 22.90 -20.82 20.65
C LYS A 181 23.37 -21.59 19.40
N GLU A 182 22.54 -22.40 18.75
CA GLU A 182 22.95 -23.13 17.52
C GLU A 182 22.22 -22.66 16.24
N ARG A 183 21.42 -21.58 16.32
CA ARG A 183 20.50 -21.18 15.24
C ARG A 183 21.06 -20.24 14.18
N PHE A 184 22.08 -19.45 14.52
CA PHE A 184 22.72 -18.52 13.59
C PHE A 184 23.99 -19.15 13.03
N LYS A 185 24.11 -19.17 11.71
CA LYS A 185 25.32 -19.57 11.00
C LYS A 185 25.78 -18.44 10.08
N GLU A 186 26.95 -17.91 10.37
CA GLU A 186 27.53 -16.76 9.69
C GLU A 186 28.55 -17.21 8.63
N TYR A 187 28.65 -16.43 7.55
CA TYR A 187 29.58 -16.62 6.46
C TYR A 187 30.28 -15.30 6.16
N ASP A 188 31.60 -15.34 5.98
CA ASP A 188 32.39 -14.17 5.56
C ASP A 188 31.98 -13.71 4.17
N ILE A 189 31.84 -12.39 4.01
CA ILE A 189 31.78 -11.80 2.68
C ILE A 189 33.22 -11.83 2.12
N PRO A 190 33.45 -12.39 0.91
CA PRO A 190 34.79 -12.71 0.40
C PRO A 190 35.80 -11.55 0.31
N THR A 191 35.35 -10.30 0.42
CA THR A 191 36.17 -9.10 0.33
C THR A 191 36.02 -8.24 1.60
N PRO A 192 37.09 -8.01 2.38
CA PRO A 192 37.03 -7.23 3.63
C PRO A 192 36.56 -5.77 3.50
N MET A 193 36.41 -5.24 2.27
CA MET A 193 35.99 -3.85 2.01
C MET A 193 34.71 -3.72 1.17
N SER A 194 34.00 -4.82 0.89
CA SER A 194 32.70 -4.73 0.24
C SER A 194 31.65 -4.32 1.26
N GLN A 195 31.23 -3.06 1.25
CA GLN A 195 29.96 -2.70 1.85
C GLN A 195 28.86 -3.21 0.90
N SER A 196 27.99 -4.11 1.37
CA SER A 196 26.79 -4.46 0.63
C SER A 196 25.86 -3.26 0.64
N SER A 197 25.91 -2.42 -0.39
CA SER A 197 24.84 -1.47 -0.66
C SER A 197 23.62 -2.27 -1.11
N GLY A 198 22.81 -2.71 -0.15
CA GLY A 198 21.42 -3.10 -0.40
C GLY A 198 20.69 -1.91 -1.02
N LEU A 199 19.87 -2.18 -2.03
CA LEU A 199 19.04 -1.19 -2.72
C LEU A 199 17.90 -0.74 -1.81
#